data_AF-A0A914Y734-F1
#
_entry.id   AF-A0A914Y734-F1
#
_cell.length_a   1.000
_cell.length_b   1.000
_cell.length_c   1.000
_cell.angle_alpha   90.00
_cell.angle_beta   90.00
_cell.angle_gamma   90.00
#
_symmetry.space_group_name_H-M   'P 1'
#
loop_
_entity.id
_entity.type
_entity.pdbx_description
1 polymer ?
#
loop_
_entity_poly.entity_id
_entity_poly.type
_entity_poly.pdbx_seq_one_letter_code
_entity_poly.pdbx_strand_id
1 'polypeptide(L)' 'MILVVDWLLKLNVRIMLSELTVEIVRNSGSPKEDKLVVCTKEAAADAKDAMAIFKAGEANDMQTVALHADAIRI' A
#
# COMPACT_ATOMS: atom_id res chain seq x y z
N MET A 1 23.30 -18.20 -23.98
CA MET A 1 21.91 -17.86 -24.33
C MET A 1 21.08 -18.02 -23.06
N ILE A 2 20.82 -16.94 -22.34
CA ILE A 2 20.10 -16.97 -21.06
C ILE A 2 18.77 -16.26 -21.29
N LEU A 3 17.68 -17.01 -21.13
CA LEU A 3 16.31 -16.51 -21.19
C LEU A 3 16.05 -15.70 -19.91
N VAL A 4 15.90 -14.38 -20.05
CA VAL A 4 15.46 -13.51 -18.95
C VAL A 4 13.94 -13.60 -18.91
N VAL A 5 13.42 -14.36 -17.93
CA VAL A 5 12.00 -14.32 -17.58
C VAL A 5 11.84 -13.15 -16.62
N ASP A 6 11.48 -11.98 -17.16
CA ASP A 6 11.27 -10.76 -16.39
C ASP A 6 10.02 -10.95 -15.51
N TRP A 7 10.28 -11.28 -14.25
CA TRP A 7 9.26 -11.56 -13.25
C TRP A 7 8.77 -10.22 -12.71
N LEU A 8 7.51 -9.88 -13.01
CA LEU A 8 6.78 -8.81 -12.32
C LEU A 8 6.95 -8.99 -10.80
N LEU A 9 7.72 -8.10 -10.17
CA LEU A 9 7.79 -7.97 -8.72
C LEU A 9 6.44 -7.46 -8.20
N LYS A 10 5.47 -8.36 -8.06
CA LYS A 10 4.27 -8.12 -7.25
C LYS A 10 4.67 -8.18 -5.78
N LEU A 11 4.91 -7.03 -5.16
CA LEU A 11 5.00 -6.93 -3.71
C LEU A 11 3.58 -7.06 -3.13
N ASN A 12 3.26 -8.25 -2.62
CA ASN A 12 2.05 -8.47 -1.83
C ASN A 12 2.33 -8.07 -0.37
N VAL A 13 2.02 -6.82 -0.01
CA VAL A 13 2.02 -6.37 1.39
C VAL A 13 0.65 -6.71 2.00
N ARG A 14 0.61 -7.64 2.96
CA ARG A 14 -0.61 -8.05 3.66
C ARG A 14 -0.72 -7.32 4.99
N ILE A 15 -1.67 -6.39 5.12
CA ILE A 15 -1.98 -5.69 6.38
C ILE A 15 -3.13 -6.47 7.06
N MET A 16 -2.88 -7.02 8.25
CA MET A 16 -3.84 -7.90 8.95
C MET A 16 -4.87 -7.08 9.73
N LEU A 17 -5.89 -6.56 9.04
CA LEU A 17 -7.19 -6.20 9.61
C LEU A 17 -8.22 -7.18 9.04
N SER A 18 -8.35 -8.32 9.73
CA SER A 18 -9.08 -9.56 9.44
C SER A 18 -9.01 -10.14 8.02
N GLU A 19 -9.30 -9.44 6.91
CA GLU A 19 -9.18 -9.97 5.53
C GLU A 19 -8.87 -8.92 4.43
N LEU A 20 -8.54 -7.67 4.77
CA LEU A 20 -8.32 -6.63 3.76
C LEU A 20 -6.90 -6.71 3.16
N THR A 21 -6.81 -6.92 1.85
CA THR A 21 -5.53 -6.92 1.11
C THR A 21 -5.42 -5.67 0.25
N VAL A 22 -4.29 -4.97 0.34
CA VAL A 22 -3.97 -3.81 -0.49
C VAL A 22 -2.90 -4.22 -1.51
N GLU A 23 -3.22 -4.14 -2.80
CA GLU A 23 -2.25 -4.41 -3.87
C GLU A 23 -1.41 -3.15 -4.15
N ILE A 24 -0.09 -3.29 -4.16
CA ILE A 24 0.86 -2.23 -4.52
C ILE A 24 1.50 -2.59 -5.86
N VAL A 25 1.30 -1.73 -6.86
CA VAL A 25 1.88 -1.90 -8.20
C VAL A 25 2.97 -0.86 -8.43
N ARG A 26 4.21 -1.31 -8.63
CA ARG A 26 5.34 -0.46 -8.98
C ARG A 26 5.61 -0.52 -10.49
N ASN A 27 5.42 0.62 -11.15
CA ASN A 27 5.82 0.79 -12.55
C ASN A 27 7.33 1.00 -12.66
N SER A 28 7.90 0.84 -13.86
CA SER A 28 9.31 1.13 -14.11
C SER A 28 9.65 2.59 -13.80
N GLY A 29 10.84 2.84 -13.25
CA GLY A 29 11.31 4.18 -12.93
C GLY A 29 12.63 4.16 -12.17
N SER A 30 13.15 5.34 -11.86
CA SER A 30 14.37 5.46 -11.05
C SER A 30 14.17 4.86 -9.64
N PRO A 31 15.25 4.39 -9.01
CA PRO A 31 15.23 4.03 -7.60
C PRO A 31 14.71 5.19 -6.75
N LYS A 32 13.91 4.88 -5.75
CA LYS A 32 13.26 5.88 -4.91
C LYS A 32 12.80 5.29 -3.58
N GLU A 33 12.85 6.11 -2.55
CA GLU A 33 12.18 5.85 -1.28
C GLU A 33 10.87 6.60 -1.25
N ASP A 34 9.78 5.86 -1.03
CA ASP A 34 8.44 6.38 -0.85
C ASP A 34 7.84 5.80 0.45
N LYS A 35 6.67 6.29 0.86
CA LYS A 35 5.93 5.74 2.00
C LYS A 35 4.44 5.69 1.70
N LEU A 36 3.79 4.63 2.17
CA LEU A 36 2.33 4.52 2.22
C LEU A 36 1.89 4.74 3.66
N VAL A 37 0.99 5.70 3.88
CA VAL A 37 0.38 5.93 5.20
C VAL A 37 -1.05 5.40 5.13
N VAL A 38 -1.36 4.45 6.00
CA VAL A 38 -2.69 3.86 6.16
C VAL A 38 -3.33 4.46 7.40
N CYS A 39 -4.42 5.19 7.19
CA CYS A 39 -5.20 5.80 8.26
C CYS A 39 -6.41 4.93 8.58
N THR A 40 -6.67 4.69 9.85
CA THR A 40 -7.88 4.00 10.31
C THR A 40 -8.77 4.92 11.11
N LYS A 41 -10.07 4.71 10.99
CA LYS A 41 -11.08 5.44 11.75
C LYS A 41 -12.24 4.52 12.06
N GLU A 42 -12.83 4.70 13.24
CA GLU A 42 -14.01 3.96 13.63
C GLU A 42 -15.20 4.39 12.76
N ALA A 43 -15.90 3.38 12.26
CA ALA A 43 -17.10 3.55 11.46
C ALA A 43 -18.29 2.99 12.23
N ALA A 44 -19.44 3.67 12.14
CA ALA A 44 -20.71 3.08 12.56
C ALA A 44 -20.97 1.81 11.73
N ALA A 45 -21.65 0.82 12.32
CA ALA A 45 -21.87 -0.48 11.68
C ALA A 45 -22.68 -0.39 10.37
N ASP A 46 -23.47 0.67 10.21
CA ASP A 46 -24.30 0.96 9.03
C ASP A 46 -23.65 1.97 8.07
N ALA A 47 -22.42 2.41 8.34
CA ALA A 47 -21.74 3.38 7.51
C ALA A 47 -21.43 2.78 6.13
N LYS A 48 -21.86 3.49 5.07
CA LYS A 48 -21.72 3.04 3.67
C LYS A 48 -20.65 3.79 2.88
N ASP A 49 -20.12 4.88 3.43
CA ASP A 49 -19.14 5.75 2.77
C ASP A 49 -17.95 6.00 3.70
N ALA A 50 -16.85 5.29 3.44
CA ALA A 50 -15.61 5.49 4.17
C ALA A 50 -15.03 6.90 3.97
N MET A 51 -15.17 7.50 2.78
CA MET A 51 -14.60 8.83 2.51
C MET A 51 -15.29 9.92 3.34
N ALA A 52 -16.61 9.83 3.53
CA ALA A 52 -17.34 10.77 4.37
C ALA A 52 -16.82 10.77 5.82
N ILE A 53 -16.48 9.58 6.35
CA ILE A 53 -15.95 9.40 7.70
C ILE A 53 -14.58 10.09 7.86
N PHE A 54 -13.71 9.94 6.87
CA PHE A 54 -12.38 10.58 6.89
C PHE A 54 -12.42 12.08 6.62
N LYS A 55 -13.44 12.61 5.93
CA LYS A 55 -13.63 14.06 5.77
C LYS A 55 -14.08 14.76 7.06
N ALA A 56 -14.76 14.03 7.95
CA ALA A 56 -15.38 14.57 9.15
C ALA A 56 -14.40 14.86 10.32
N GLY A 57 -13.09 14.64 10.13
CA GLY A 57 -12.06 14.95 11.15
C GLY A 57 -10.86 14.00 11.06
N GLU A 58 -9.95 14.12 12.02
CA GLU A 58 -8.70 13.34 12.05
C GLU A 58 -8.91 11.82 12.12
N ALA A 59 -7.89 11.06 11.73
CA ALA A 59 -7.86 9.61 11.85
C ALA A 59 -7.60 9.20 13.30
N ASN A 60 -8.12 8.04 13.70
CA ASN A 60 -7.89 7.51 15.04
C ASN A 60 -6.48 6.94 15.21
N ASP A 61 -5.97 6.30 14.15
CA ASP A 61 -4.62 5.74 14.12
C ASP A 61 -4.04 5.83 12.70
N MET A 62 -2.71 5.85 12.62
CA MET A 62 -1.96 5.92 11.37
C MET A 62 -0.77 4.96 11.40
N GLN A 63 -0.71 4.09 10.40
CA GLN A 63 0.41 3.17 10.19
C GLN A 63 1.18 3.57 8.94
N THR A 64 2.50 3.62 9.04
CA THR A 64 3.37 3.94 7.90
C THR A 64 4.10 2.69 7.44
N VAL A 65 4.02 2.41 6.14
CA VAL A 65 4.78 1.37 5.45
C VAL A 65 5.79 2.04 4.54
N ALA A 66 7.07 1.77 4.76
CA ALA A 66 8.13 2.24 3.88
C ALA A 66 8.15 1.44 2.57
N LEU A 67 8.24 2.13 1.44
CA LEU A 67 8.29 1.55 0.11
C LEU A 67 9.65 1.87 -0.50
N HIS A 68 10.50 0.86 -0.60
CA HIS A 68 11.83 0.99 -1.18
C HIS A 68 11.83 0.39 -2.58
N ALA A 69 12.13 1.22 -3.58
CA ALA A 69 12.39 0.78 -4.94
C ALA A 69 13.89 0.92 -5.21
N ASP A 70 14.61 -0.19 -5.21
CA ASP A 70 16.05 -0.22 -5.43
C ASP A 70 16.42 -0.37 -6.91
N ALA A 71 17.64 0.05 -7.24
CA ALA A 71 18.21 -0.22 -8.56
C ALA A 71 18.40 -1.73 -8.74
N ILE A 72 17.92 -2.26 -9.86
CA ILE A 72 18.30 -3.61 -10.29
C ILE A 72 19.77 -3.56 -10.65
N ARG A 73 20.62 -4.22 -9.84
CA ARG A 73 22.02 -4.46 -10.19
C ARG A 73 22.07 -5.73 -11.04
N ILE A 74 22.49 -5.58 -12.30
CA ILE A 74 22.73 -6.65 -13.27
C ILE A 74 24.22 -6.80 -13.51
#